data_AF-R2Q772-F1
#
_entry.id   AF-R2Q772-F1
#
_cell.length_a   1.000
_cell.length_b   1.000
_cell.length_c   1.000
_cell.angle_alpha   90.00
_cell.angle_beta   90.00
_cell.angle_gamma   90.00
#
_symmetry.space_group_name_H-M   'P 1'
#
loop_
_entity.id
_entity.type
_entity.pdbx_description
1 polymer ?
#
loop_
_entity_poly.entity_id
_entity_poly.type
_entity_poly.pdbx_seq_one_letter_code
_entity_poly.pdbx_strand_id
1 'polypeptide(L)'
;MQVQPHEFFEERALFYLAKAYMSPYGDEAAKYYIENNNFSGLCPTYGINIVDFHLFDPNEEALQSFSLRNDKNARLYLGRKQQPLLSLCFFSLKNKNVEPNSPLAHLQYFFKTGEVTENAPEYIKIAKKRIDFYQLDEEEKKMIMRIDKAKAIKKAEIDYAHKEGMDKGLEKGRTIGENEKALEIAVNCLKKGMKPEEVAELTGLSIEQINELKKEQG
;
A
#
# COMPACT_ATOMS: atom_id res chain seq x y z
N MET A 1 -24.71 -2.52 11.07
CA MET A 1 -24.72 -1.96 12.45
C MET A 1 -26.07 -2.31 13.05
N GLN A 2 -26.08 -2.90 14.25
CA GLN A 2 -27.32 -3.27 14.94
C GLN A 2 -27.63 -2.21 16.00
N VAL A 3 -28.76 -1.52 15.82
CA VAL A 3 -29.14 -0.38 16.67
C VAL A 3 -29.89 -0.83 17.92
N GLN A 4 -30.70 -1.88 17.84
CA GLN A 4 -31.49 -2.39 18.95
C GLN A 4 -31.09 -3.83 19.33
N PRO A 5 -31.16 -4.18 20.63
CA PRO A 5 -31.00 -5.56 21.06
C PRO A 5 -32.17 -6.37 20.52
N HIS A 6 -31.85 -7.44 19.79
CA HIS A 6 -32.83 -8.41 19.32
C HIS A 6 -32.49 -9.75 19.97
N GLU A 7 -33.51 -10.58 20.21
CA GLU A 7 -33.29 -11.94 20.70
C GLU A 7 -32.32 -12.71 19.79
N PHE A 8 -31.53 -13.57 20.41
CA PHE A 8 -30.56 -14.45 19.77
C PHE A 8 -29.51 -13.72 18.89
N PHE A 9 -29.11 -12.50 19.27
CA PHE A 9 -28.13 -11.73 18.48
C PHE A 9 -26.76 -12.41 18.44
N GLU A 10 -26.28 -12.91 19.57
CA GLU A 10 -24.96 -13.54 19.69
C GLU A 10 -24.89 -14.84 18.88
N GLU A 11 -25.93 -15.66 18.95
CA GLU A 11 -26.07 -16.90 18.19
C GLU A 11 -26.13 -16.62 16.69
N ARG A 12 -26.84 -15.57 16.27
CA ARG A 12 -26.85 -15.15 14.86
C ARG A 12 -25.49 -14.64 14.40
N ALA A 13 -24.78 -13.88 15.22
CA ALA A 13 -23.43 -13.41 14.89
C ALA A 13 -22.47 -14.59 14.67
N LEU A 14 -22.54 -15.59 15.55
CA LEU A 14 -21.76 -16.83 15.41
C LEU A 14 -22.19 -17.66 14.18
N PHE A 15 -23.50 -17.78 13.94
CA PHE A 15 -24.05 -18.45 12.77
C PHE A 15 -23.54 -17.85 11.47
N TYR A 16 -23.57 -16.52 11.34
CA TYR A 16 -23.07 -15.84 10.14
C TYR A 16 -21.56 -15.98 9.96
N LEU A 17 -20.79 -15.91 11.05
CA LEU A 17 -19.35 -16.18 11.01
C LEU A 17 -19.05 -17.60 10.49
N ALA A 18 -19.74 -18.60 11.03
CA ALA A 18 -19.58 -19.99 10.57
C ALA A 18 -20.00 -20.14 9.09
N LYS A 19 -21.13 -19.56 8.69
CA LYS A 19 -21.60 -19.61 7.28
C LYS A 19 -20.63 -18.95 6.32
N ALA A 20 -20.03 -17.82 6.69
CA ALA A 20 -19.03 -17.14 5.88
C ALA A 20 -17.74 -17.96 5.76
N TYR A 21 -17.31 -18.64 6.83
CA TYR A 21 -16.17 -19.56 6.76
C TYR A 21 -16.42 -20.74 5.82
N MET A 22 -17.64 -21.30 5.85
CA MET A 22 -18.03 -22.44 5.03
C MET A 22 -18.34 -22.09 3.58
N SER A 23 -18.59 -20.81 3.25
CA SER A 23 -19.08 -20.42 1.92
C SER A 23 -18.19 -20.85 0.74
N PRO A 24 -16.84 -20.89 0.85
CA PRO A 24 -15.99 -21.31 -0.27
C PRO A 24 -15.82 -22.83 -0.39
N TYR A 25 -16.54 -23.63 0.42
CA TYR A 25 -16.42 -25.09 0.36
C TYR A 25 -16.84 -25.61 -1.03
N GLY A 26 -15.91 -26.30 -1.70
CA GLY A 26 -16.15 -26.82 -3.05
C GLY A 26 -16.26 -25.74 -4.15
N ASP A 27 -15.95 -24.48 -3.83
CA ASP A 27 -15.87 -23.41 -4.83
C ASP A 27 -14.53 -23.48 -5.57
N GLU A 28 -14.57 -23.96 -6.82
CA GLU A 28 -13.39 -24.08 -7.69
C GLU A 28 -12.79 -22.71 -8.04
N ALA A 29 -13.56 -21.62 -7.95
CA ALA A 29 -13.08 -20.26 -8.15
C ALA A 29 -12.45 -19.65 -6.90
N ALA A 30 -12.48 -20.35 -5.75
CA ALA A 30 -11.89 -19.86 -4.53
C ALA A 30 -10.36 -19.71 -4.67
N LYS A 31 -9.83 -18.59 -4.15
CA LYS A 31 -8.41 -18.20 -4.29
C LYS A 31 -7.39 -19.30 -3.93
N TYR A 32 -7.74 -20.18 -2.98
CA TYR A 32 -6.85 -21.23 -2.48
C TYR A 32 -7.34 -22.64 -2.80
N TYR A 33 -8.27 -22.79 -3.75
CA TYR A 33 -8.76 -24.09 -4.18
C TYR A 33 -7.62 -24.96 -4.72
N ILE A 34 -7.69 -26.25 -4.38
CA ILE A 34 -6.81 -27.32 -4.82
C ILE A 34 -7.73 -28.40 -5.39
N GLU A 35 -7.48 -28.79 -6.63
CA GLU A 35 -8.21 -29.85 -7.32
C GLU A 35 -8.28 -31.11 -6.45
N ASN A 36 -9.46 -31.74 -6.39
CA ASN A 36 -9.76 -32.90 -5.54
C ASN A 36 -9.71 -32.65 -4.02
N ASN A 37 -9.74 -31.39 -3.56
CA ASN A 37 -9.87 -31.07 -2.14
C ASN A 37 -10.84 -29.90 -1.89
N ASN A 38 -12.10 -30.19 -1.63
CA ASN A 38 -13.14 -29.18 -1.40
C ASN A 38 -12.90 -28.27 -0.17
N PHE A 39 -12.08 -28.71 0.79
CA PHE A 39 -11.75 -27.93 1.99
C PHE A 39 -10.64 -26.90 1.76
N SER A 40 -9.89 -27.02 0.67
CA SER A 40 -8.78 -26.13 0.35
C SER A 40 -9.21 -24.67 0.13
N GLY A 41 -10.44 -24.46 -0.37
CA GLY A 41 -11.04 -23.15 -0.57
C GLY A 41 -11.40 -22.43 0.73
N LEU A 42 -11.55 -23.14 1.85
CA LEU A 42 -11.93 -22.54 3.13
C LEU A 42 -10.94 -21.44 3.54
N CYS A 43 -11.49 -20.27 3.86
CA CYS A 43 -10.71 -19.08 4.17
C CYS A 43 -10.95 -18.62 5.60
N PRO A 44 -9.90 -18.25 6.35
CA PRO A 44 -10.06 -17.62 7.65
C PRO A 44 -10.97 -16.40 7.59
N THR A 45 -11.89 -16.33 8.55
CA THR A 45 -12.99 -15.39 8.52
C THR A 45 -13.05 -14.59 9.82
N TYR A 46 -13.27 -13.29 9.67
CA TYR A 46 -13.39 -12.32 10.76
C TYR A 46 -14.83 -11.80 10.79
N GLY A 47 -15.55 -12.09 11.86
CA GLY A 47 -16.88 -11.56 12.12
C GLY A 47 -16.75 -10.27 12.91
N ILE A 48 -17.08 -9.13 12.30
CA ILE A 48 -17.04 -7.82 12.97
C ILE A 48 -18.48 -7.34 13.18
N ASN A 49 -18.90 -7.25 14.43
CA ASN A 49 -20.25 -6.84 14.83
C ASN A 49 -20.19 -5.48 15.50
N ILE A 50 -20.80 -4.47 14.87
CA ILE A 50 -20.89 -3.12 15.43
C ILE A 50 -22.31 -2.92 15.97
N VAL A 51 -22.40 -2.60 17.27
CA VAL A 51 -23.66 -2.51 18.02
C VAL A 51 -23.79 -1.17 18.74
N ASP A 52 -25.00 -0.64 18.87
CA ASP A 52 -25.27 0.62 19.61
C ASP A 52 -26.00 0.38 20.95
N PHE A 53 -25.74 -0.78 21.57
CA PHE A 53 -26.23 -1.14 22.90
C PHE A 53 -25.12 -1.81 23.70
N HIS A 54 -25.34 -1.99 25.01
CA HIS A 54 -24.43 -2.72 25.88
C HIS A 54 -24.76 -4.21 25.75
N LEU A 55 -23.92 -4.94 25.02
CA LEU A 55 -23.99 -6.39 24.91
C LEU A 55 -23.23 -7.07 26.07
N PHE A 56 -22.11 -6.48 26.47
CA PHE A 56 -21.26 -6.92 27.58
C PHE A 56 -21.27 -5.89 28.71
N ASP A 57 -20.55 -6.18 29.81
CA ASP A 57 -20.44 -5.27 30.96
C ASP A 57 -19.89 -3.90 30.51
N PRO A 58 -20.57 -2.78 30.83
CA PRO A 58 -20.10 -1.44 30.49
C PRO A 58 -18.72 -1.05 31.07
N ASN A 59 -18.24 -1.77 32.09
CA ASN A 59 -16.92 -1.56 32.68
C ASN A 59 -15.80 -2.30 31.90
N GLU A 60 -16.15 -3.24 31.02
CA GLU A 60 -15.20 -3.87 30.11
C GLU A 60 -14.89 -2.97 28.91
N GLU A 61 -13.87 -3.31 28.13
CA GLU A 61 -13.49 -2.56 26.94
C GLU A 61 -14.62 -2.51 25.90
N ALA A 62 -14.74 -1.39 25.19
CA ALA A 62 -15.74 -1.21 24.13
C ALA A 62 -15.58 -2.19 22.96
N LEU A 63 -14.39 -2.77 22.78
CA LEU A 63 -14.07 -3.77 21.76
C LEU A 63 -13.81 -5.13 22.43
N GLN A 64 -14.70 -6.07 22.23
CA GLN A 64 -14.56 -7.45 22.71
C GLN A 64 -14.17 -8.36 21.55
N SER A 65 -13.06 -9.08 21.69
CA SER A 65 -12.54 -9.97 20.64
C SER A 65 -12.36 -11.40 21.15
N PHE A 66 -12.98 -12.34 20.45
CA PHE A 66 -13.02 -13.76 20.79
C PHE A 66 -12.33 -14.59 19.71
N SER A 67 -11.59 -15.60 20.15
CA SER A 67 -10.86 -16.52 19.29
C SER A 67 -10.85 -17.91 19.92
N LEU A 68 -10.72 -18.94 19.09
CA LEU A 68 -10.58 -20.31 19.57
C LEU A 68 -9.23 -20.48 20.27
N ARG A 69 -9.26 -21.01 21.49
CA ARG A 69 -8.09 -21.21 22.35
C ARG A 69 -8.16 -22.58 23.02
N ASN A 70 -7.00 -23.07 23.46
CA ASN A 70 -6.93 -24.24 24.32
C ASN A 70 -7.31 -23.85 25.76
N ASP A 71 -8.25 -24.58 26.36
CA ASP A 71 -8.81 -24.24 27.67
C ASP A 71 -7.80 -24.31 28.83
N LYS A 72 -6.73 -25.11 28.70
CA LYS A 72 -5.75 -25.29 29.79
C LYS A 72 -4.62 -24.28 29.78
N ASN A 73 -4.18 -23.87 28.59
CA ASN A 73 -2.99 -23.02 28.43
C ASN A 73 -3.24 -21.75 27.63
N ALA A 74 -4.49 -21.47 27.28
CA ALA A 74 -4.93 -20.29 26.53
C ALA A 74 -4.26 -20.09 25.15
N ARG A 75 -3.53 -21.09 24.64
CA ARG A 75 -2.87 -21.02 23.32
C ARG A 75 -3.92 -20.92 22.22
N LEU A 76 -3.73 -19.98 21.30
CA LEU A 76 -4.59 -19.81 20.13
C LEU A 76 -4.59 -21.07 19.25
N TYR A 77 -5.77 -21.45 18.78
CA TYR A 77 -5.92 -22.47 17.75
C TYR A 77 -5.65 -21.82 16.38
N LEU A 78 -4.58 -22.28 15.72
CA LEU A 78 -4.13 -21.76 14.44
C LEU A 78 -4.31 -22.82 13.35
N GLY A 79 -4.76 -22.38 12.18
CA GLY A 79 -4.84 -23.21 10.98
C GLY A 79 -3.49 -23.42 10.30
N ARG A 80 -3.50 -24.08 9.14
CA ARG A 80 -2.30 -24.45 8.36
C ARG A 80 -1.34 -23.28 8.07
N LYS A 81 -1.86 -22.06 7.91
CA LYS A 81 -1.08 -20.84 7.64
C LYS A 81 -0.66 -20.07 8.90
N GLN A 82 -0.67 -20.72 10.08
CA GLN A 82 -0.35 -20.09 11.37
C GLN A 82 -1.21 -18.86 11.69
N GLN A 83 -2.49 -18.91 11.31
CA GLN A 83 -3.46 -17.84 11.55
C GLN A 83 -4.75 -18.41 12.15
N PRO A 84 -5.49 -17.66 12.99
CA PRO A 84 -6.80 -18.07 13.47
C PRO A 84 -7.75 -18.36 12.30
N LEU A 85 -8.56 -19.41 12.41
CA LEU A 85 -9.56 -19.72 11.38
C LEU A 85 -10.83 -18.85 11.53
N LEU A 86 -11.21 -18.58 12.77
CA LEU A 86 -12.39 -17.81 13.14
C LEU A 86 -12.00 -16.78 14.20
N SER A 87 -12.37 -15.54 13.95
CA SER A 87 -12.25 -14.43 14.91
C SER A 87 -13.58 -13.72 14.98
N LEU A 88 -14.14 -13.56 16.18
CA LEU A 88 -15.41 -12.87 16.40
C LEU A 88 -15.16 -11.62 17.22
N CYS A 89 -15.63 -10.48 16.73
CA CYS A 89 -15.39 -9.18 17.31
C CYS A 89 -16.71 -8.45 17.50
N PHE A 90 -16.88 -7.83 18.66
CA PHE A 90 -18.01 -6.96 18.98
C PHE A 90 -17.49 -5.59 19.39
N PHE A 91 -17.92 -4.57 18.65
CA PHE A 91 -17.60 -3.19 18.93
C PHE A 91 -18.87 -2.44 19.35
N SER A 92 -18.92 -2.07 20.63
CA SER A 92 -20.03 -1.29 21.19
C SER A 92 -19.78 0.19 20.99
N LEU A 93 -20.64 0.84 20.21
CA LEU A 93 -20.67 2.29 20.09
C LEU A 93 -21.17 2.94 21.38
N LYS A 94 -22.01 2.26 22.16
CA LYS A 94 -22.57 2.80 23.40
C LYS A 94 -21.57 2.81 24.56
N ASN A 95 -20.64 1.84 24.59
CA ASN A 95 -19.63 1.74 25.65
C ASN A 95 -18.60 2.88 25.55
N LYS A 96 -18.38 3.59 26.66
CA LYS A 96 -17.43 4.72 26.76
C LYS A 96 -16.04 4.29 27.23
N ASN A 97 -15.85 3.03 27.63
CA ASN A 97 -14.56 2.50 28.02
C ASN A 97 -13.71 2.22 26.78
N VAL A 98 -13.17 3.31 26.23
CA VAL A 98 -12.25 3.34 25.10
C VAL A 98 -11.15 4.34 25.40
N GLU A 99 -9.92 3.99 25.09
CA GLU A 99 -8.78 4.89 25.28
C GLU A 99 -8.98 6.18 24.45
N PRO A 100 -8.89 7.37 25.07
CA PRO A 100 -9.03 8.64 24.36
C PRO A 100 -8.01 8.79 23.22
N ASN A 101 -8.44 9.34 22.08
CA ASN A 101 -7.62 9.51 20.87
C ASN A 101 -7.04 8.21 20.27
N SER A 102 -7.46 7.03 20.75
CA SER A 102 -7.11 5.77 20.10
C SER A 102 -7.79 5.66 18.73
N PRO A 103 -7.25 4.81 17.81
CA PRO A 103 -7.93 4.51 16.55
C PRO A 103 -9.38 4.03 16.75
N LEU A 104 -9.65 3.33 17.85
CA LEU A 104 -10.98 2.85 18.21
C LEU A 104 -11.91 4.00 18.62
N ALA A 105 -11.43 4.99 19.37
CA ALA A 105 -12.20 6.19 19.71
C ALA A 105 -12.57 7.00 18.46
N HIS A 106 -11.63 7.15 17.52
CA HIS A 106 -11.91 7.83 16.24
C HIS A 106 -12.93 7.06 15.38
N LEU A 107 -12.85 5.72 15.34
CA LEU A 107 -13.87 4.89 14.70
C LEU A 107 -15.22 5.04 15.39
N GLN A 108 -15.26 5.06 16.72
CA GLN A 108 -16.48 5.23 17.48
C GLN A 108 -17.17 6.56 17.16
N TYR A 109 -16.39 7.65 17.13
CA TYR A 109 -16.87 8.97 16.75
C TYR A 109 -17.42 8.95 15.32
N PHE A 110 -16.64 8.44 14.37
CA PHE A 110 -17.02 8.37 12.96
C PHE A 110 -18.32 7.57 12.73
N PHE A 111 -18.47 6.40 13.34
CA PHE A 111 -19.71 5.61 13.20
C PHE A 111 -20.94 6.26 13.82
N LYS A 112 -20.77 7.14 14.83
CA LYS A 112 -21.88 7.86 15.47
C LYS A 112 -22.27 9.13 14.76
N THR A 113 -21.30 9.90 14.28
CA THR A 113 -21.53 11.27 13.77
C THR A 113 -21.44 11.34 12.26
N GLY A 114 -20.78 10.39 11.62
CA GLY A 114 -20.37 10.48 10.22
C GLY A 114 -19.17 11.40 10.01
N GLU A 115 -18.66 12.07 11.05
CA GLU A 115 -17.59 13.07 10.95
C GLU A 115 -16.22 12.51 11.36
N VAL A 116 -15.16 13.21 10.94
CA VAL A 116 -13.77 12.80 11.20
C VAL A 116 -13.00 13.95 11.84
N THR A 117 -12.34 13.67 12.95
CA THR A 117 -11.46 14.63 13.64
C THR A 117 -10.12 14.78 12.91
N GLU A 118 -9.44 15.92 13.07
CA GLU A 118 -8.13 16.18 12.44
C GLU A 118 -7.07 15.11 12.77
N ASN A 119 -7.06 14.60 14.00
CA ASN A 119 -6.09 13.60 14.46
C ASN A 119 -6.47 12.15 14.09
N ALA A 120 -7.58 11.94 13.38
CA ALA A 120 -8.01 10.59 13.04
C ALA A 120 -7.01 9.91 12.08
N PRO A 121 -6.84 8.58 12.18
CA PRO A 121 -6.05 7.80 11.23
C PRO A 121 -6.48 8.02 9.77
N GLU A 122 -5.52 7.95 8.85
CA GLU A 122 -5.75 8.26 7.43
C GLU A 122 -6.81 7.36 6.79
N TYR A 123 -6.91 6.09 7.19
CA TYR A 123 -7.91 5.18 6.65
C TYR A 123 -9.36 5.61 6.99
N ILE A 124 -9.58 6.29 8.12
CA ILE A 124 -10.89 6.83 8.50
C ILE A 124 -11.20 8.08 7.66
N LYS A 125 -10.20 8.94 7.44
CA LYS A 125 -10.31 10.10 6.54
C LYS A 125 -10.63 9.66 5.11
N ILE A 126 -9.99 8.61 4.62
CA ILE A 126 -10.28 8.00 3.32
C ILE A 126 -11.71 7.45 3.29
N ALA A 127 -12.17 6.79 4.35
CA ALA A 127 -13.54 6.30 4.44
C ALA A 127 -14.56 7.44 4.35
N LYS A 128 -14.37 8.55 5.07
CA LYS A 128 -15.21 9.75 4.98
C LYS A 128 -15.24 10.32 3.57
N LYS A 129 -14.08 10.52 2.94
CA LYS A 129 -14.00 11.01 1.54
C LYS A 129 -14.80 10.12 0.58
N ARG A 130 -14.77 8.80 0.77
CA ARG A 130 -15.55 7.87 -0.06
C ARG A 130 -17.05 7.99 0.19
N ILE A 131 -17.48 8.07 1.45
CA ILE A 131 -18.88 8.26 1.79
C ILE A 131 -19.40 9.58 1.20
N ASP A 132 -18.65 10.66 1.38
CA ASP A 132 -18.97 11.98 0.83
C ASP A 132 -19.12 11.89 -0.68
N PHE A 133 -18.17 11.25 -1.37
CA PHE A 133 -18.24 11.04 -2.81
C PHE A 133 -19.52 10.31 -3.25
N TYR A 134 -19.99 9.32 -2.51
CA TYR A 134 -21.23 8.62 -2.84
C TYR A 134 -22.50 9.42 -2.55
N GLN A 135 -22.43 10.39 -1.63
CA GLN A 135 -23.53 11.31 -1.30
C GLN A 135 -23.68 12.46 -2.29
N LEU A 136 -22.65 12.75 -3.10
CA LEU A 136 -22.69 13.76 -4.16
C LEU A 136 -23.70 13.39 -5.25
N ASP A 137 -24.19 14.42 -5.94
CA ASP A 137 -24.94 14.24 -7.17
C ASP A 137 -24.04 13.79 -8.33
N GLU A 138 -24.66 13.37 -9.45
CA GLU A 138 -23.92 12.83 -10.60
C GLU A 138 -23.03 13.86 -11.30
N GLU A 139 -23.34 15.15 -11.23
CA GLU A 139 -22.52 16.20 -11.84
C GLU A 139 -21.30 16.52 -10.97
N GLU A 140 -21.49 16.58 -9.66
CA GLU A 140 -20.43 16.72 -8.67
C GLU A 140 -19.44 15.54 -8.73
N LYS A 141 -19.94 14.29 -8.83
CA LYS A 141 -19.10 13.09 -9.04
C LYS A 141 -18.26 13.19 -10.31
N LYS A 142 -18.88 13.58 -11.43
CA LYS A 142 -18.16 13.76 -12.71
C LYS A 142 -17.09 14.84 -12.59
N MET A 143 -17.36 15.94 -11.90
CA MET A 143 -16.39 17.01 -11.70
C MET A 143 -15.18 16.53 -10.89
N ILE A 144 -15.41 15.83 -9.78
CA ILE A 144 -14.33 15.25 -8.96
C ILE A 144 -13.51 14.23 -9.76
N MET A 145 -14.17 13.32 -10.48
CA MET A 145 -13.49 12.33 -11.33
C MET A 145 -12.64 13.00 -12.41
N ARG A 146 -13.11 14.11 -13.01
CA ARG A 146 -12.33 14.89 -13.98
C ARG A 146 -11.09 15.53 -13.33
N ILE A 147 -11.24 16.11 -12.14
CA ILE A 147 -10.13 16.70 -11.38
C ILE A 147 -9.09 15.63 -11.02
N ASP A 148 -9.52 14.47 -10.52
CA ASP A 148 -8.62 13.38 -10.14
C ASP A 148 -7.91 12.77 -11.35
N LYS A 149 -8.61 12.62 -12.48
CA LYS A 149 -8.01 12.22 -13.75
C LYS A 149 -6.97 13.24 -14.21
N ALA A 150 -7.27 14.53 -14.13
CA ALA A 150 -6.33 15.59 -14.50
C ALA A 150 -5.08 15.59 -13.60
N LYS A 151 -5.25 15.37 -12.28
CA LYS A 151 -4.12 15.21 -11.34
C LYS A 151 -3.27 13.99 -11.67
N ALA A 152 -3.89 12.85 -11.99
CA ALA A 152 -3.18 11.63 -12.36
C ALA A 152 -2.36 11.82 -13.65
N ILE A 153 -2.95 12.46 -14.67
CA ILE A 153 -2.25 12.81 -15.91
C ILE A 153 -1.07 13.74 -15.61
N LYS A 154 -1.30 14.82 -14.87
CA LYS A 154 -0.23 15.78 -14.50
C LYS A 154 0.90 15.09 -13.73
N LYS A 155 0.59 14.17 -12.82
CA LYS A 155 1.60 13.40 -12.09
C LYS A 155 2.41 12.52 -13.05
N ALA A 156 1.75 11.81 -13.95
CA ALA A 156 2.41 10.98 -14.95
C ALA A 156 3.30 11.81 -15.89
N GLU A 157 2.87 13.01 -16.29
CA GLU A 157 3.67 13.95 -17.09
C GLU A 157 4.93 14.41 -16.34
N ILE A 158 4.81 14.74 -15.04
CA ILE A 158 5.96 15.12 -14.20
C ILE A 158 6.92 13.94 -14.04
N ASP A 159 6.41 12.75 -13.73
CA ASP A 159 7.23 11.54 -13.55
C ASP A 159 7.97 11.19 -14.86
N TYR A 160 7.30 11.32 -16.00
CA TYR A 160 7.90 11.14 -17.33
C TYR A 160 8.98 12.19 -17.61
N ALA A 161 8.71 13.47 -17.38
CA ALA A 161 9.68 14.54 -17.60
C ALA A 161 10.91 14.40 -16.70
N HIS A 162 10.72 13.98 -15.44
CA HIS A 162 11.82 13.70 -14.53
C HIS A 162 12.67 12.53 -15.01
N LYS A 163 12.05 11.44 -15.46
CA LYS A 163 12.76 10.29 -16.02
C LYS A 163 13.56 10.67 -17.27
N GLU A 164 12.93 11.33 -18.24
CA GLU A 164 13.59 11.84 -19.45
C GLU A 164 14.77 12.77 -19.13
N GLY A 165 14.61 13.65 -18.13
CA GLY A 165 15.67 14.54 -17.67
C GLY A 165 16.85 13.78 -17.07
N MET A 166 16.58 12.77 -16.25
CA MET A 166 17.61 11.90 -15.68
C MET A 166 18.34 11.09 -16.75
N ASP A 167 17.62 10.47 -17.68
CA ASP A 167 18.21 9.65 -18.74
C ASP A 167 19.11 10.50 -19.65
N LYS A 168 18.64 11.69 -20.08
CA LYS A 168 19.45 12.64 -20.86
C LYS A 168 20.64 13.19 -20.08
N GLY A 169 20.48 13.41 -18.78
CA GLY A 169 21.55 13.85 -17.89
C GLY A 169 22.65 12.80 -17.77
N LEU A 170 22.26 11.54 -17.59
CA LEU A 170 23.18 10.41 -17.52
C LEU A 170 23.92 10.19 -18.84
N GLU A 171 23.21 10.23 -19.97
CA GLU A 171 23.80 10.08 -21.30
C GLU A 171 24.81 11.19 -21.59
N LYS A 172 24.44 12.46 -21.38
CA LYS A 172 25.36 13.60 -21.54
C LYS A 172 26.56 13.49 -20.60
N GLY A 173 26.32 13.16 -19.33
CA GLY A 173 27.40 12.99 -18.35
C GLY A 173 28.37 11.88 -18.75
N ARG A 174 27.88 10.77 -19.28
CA ARG A 174 28.71 9.68 -19.79
C ARG A 174 29.54 10.13 -20.99
N THR A 175 28.92 10.76 -21.99
CA THR A 175 29.63 11.22 -23.20
C THR A 175 30.69 12.28 -22.88
N ILE A 176 30.37 13.25 -22.01
CA ILE A 176 31.33 14.26 -21.56
C ILE A 176 32.49 13.58 -20.80
N GLY A 177 32.20 12.70 -19.85
CA GLY A 177 33.22 12.00 -19.08
C GLY A 177 34.11 11.08 -19.91
N GLU A 178 33.55 10.38 -20.91
CA GLU A 178 34.32 9.57 -21.87
C GLU A 178 35.26 10.44 -22.69
N ASN A 179 34.79 11.58 -23.19
CA ASN A 179 35.59 12.51 -23.98
C ASN A 179 36.69 13.20 -23.15
N GLU A 180 36.36 13.73 -21.97
CA GLU A 180 37.34 14.34 -21.05
C GLU A 180 38.44 13.34 -20.67
N LYS A 181 38.07 12.09 -20.37
CA LYS A 181 39.02 11.03 -20.07
C LYS A 181 39.87 10.66 -21.28
N ALA A 182 39.30 10.61 -22.48
CA ALA A 182 40.04 10.35 -23.71
C ALA A 182 41.08 11.45 -23.99
N LEU A 183 40.69 12.72 -23.81
CA LEU A 183 41.58 13.88 -23.92
C LEU A 183 42.71 13.80 -22.89
N GLU A 184 42.41 13.50 -21.62
CA GLU A 184 43.41 13.35 -20.56
C GLU A 184 44.42 12.24 -20.89
N ILE A 185 43.95 11.08 -21.35
CA ILE A 185 44.80 9.97 -21.77
C ILE A 185 45.68 10.38 -22.96
N ALA A 186 45.12 11.07 -23.96
CA ALA A 186 45.87 11.53 -25.12
C ALA A 186 46.99 12.50 -24.73
N VAL A 187 46.71 13.45 -23.84
CA VAL A 187 47.72 14.36 -23.27
C VAL A 187 48.85 13.58 -22.58
N ASN A 188 48.49 12.60 -21.75
CA ASN A 188 49.47 11.78 -21.03
C ASN A 188 50.31 10.90 -21.96
N CYS A 189 49.74 10.35 -23.03
CA CYS A 189 50.46 9.55 -24.03
C CYS A 189 51.40 10.41 -24.88
N LEU A 190 50.97 11.61 -25.30
CA LEU A 190 51.81 12.56 -26.04
C LEU A 190 53.01 13.03 -25.21
N LYS A 191 52.82 13.34 -23.92
CA LYS A 191 53.92 13.68 -22.98
C LYS A 191 54.95 12.56 -22.83
N LYS A 192 54.53 11.31 -23.00
CA LYS A 192 55.40 10.12 -22.98
C LYS A 192 56.08 9.82 -24.32
N GLY A 193 55.85 10.65 -25.35
CA GLY A 193 56.50 10.54 -26.65
C GLY A 193 55.87 9.53 -27.61
N MET A 194 54.63 9.06 -27.36
CA MET A 194 53.92 8.22 -28.33
C MET A 194 53.59 8.98 -29.61
N LYS A 195 53.50 8.26 -30.73
CA LYS A 195 53.16 8.85 -32.03
C LYS A 195 51.66 9.19 -32.10
N PRO A 196 51.26 10.27 -32.80
CA PRO A 196 49.86 10.67 -32.92
C PRO A 196 48.92 9.56 -33.41
N GLU A 197 49.41 8.67 -34.28
CA GLU A 197 48.65 7.56 -34.84
C GLU A 197 48.34 6.48 -33.78
N GLU A 198 49.31 6.17 -32.92
CA GLU A 198 49.14 5.22 -31.81
C GLU A 198 48.22 5.79 -30.71
N VAL A 199 48.29 7.10 -30.48
CA VAL A 199 47.41 7.80 -29.52
C VAL A 199 45.96 7.81 -30.02
N ALA A 200 45.75 7.96 -31.33
CA ALA A 200 44.42 7.94 -31.95
C ALA A 200 43.75 6.59 -31.77
N GLU A 201 44.50 5.52 -31.98
CA GLU A 201 44.02 4.15 -31.80
C GLU A 201 43.64 3.85 -30.34
N LEU A 202 44.44 4.33 -29.37
CA LEU A 202 44.20 4.06 -27.94
C LEU A 202 43.07 4.88 -27.31
N THR A 203 42.82 6.09 -27.83
CA THR A 203 41.87 7.04 -27.21
C THR A 203 40.57 7.19 -27.99
N GLY A 204 40.53 6.71 -29.23
CA GLY A 204 39.37 6.86 -30.12
C GLY A 204 39.15 8.30 -30.61
N LEU A 205 40.07 9.23 -30.33
CA LEU A 205 40.06 10.60 -30.84
C LEU A 205 40.57 10.65 -32.28
N SER A 206 40.15 11.68 -33.01
CA SER A 206 40.64 11.88 -34.38
C SER A 206 42.11 12.33 -34.39
N ILE A 207 42.82 12.00 -35.47
CA ILE A 207 44.21 12.46 -35.68
C ILE A 207 44.29 13.99 -35.69
N GLU A 208 43.25 14.68 -36.17
CA GLU A 208 43.15 16.14 -36.15
C GLU A 208 43.10 16.67 -34.71
N GLN A 209 42.24 16.11 -33.86
CA GLN A 209 42.13 16.49 -32.43
C GLN A 209 43.44 16.24 -31.68
N ILE A 210 44.13 15.14 -31.96
CA ILE A 210 45.42 14.82 -31.33
C ILE A 210 46.52 15.77 -31.80
N ASN A 211 46.53 16.16 -33.07
CA ASN A 211 47.49 17.10 -33.60
C ASN A 211 47.27 18.53 -33.07
N GLU A 212 46.02 18.93 -32.82
CA GLU A 212 45.69 20.17 -32.12
C GLU A 212 46.20 20.14 -30.67
N LEU A 213 45.89 19.08 -29.91
CA LEU A 213 46.41 18.89 -28.54
C LEU A 213 47.93 18.90 -28.46
N LYS A 214 48.61 18.37 -29.49
CA LYS A 214 50.07 18.36 -29.59
C LYS A 214 50.65 19.76 -29.86
N LYS A 215 49.96 20.60 -30.64
CA LYS A 215 50.35 22.00 -30.89
C LYS A 215 50.15 22.88 -29.66
N GLU A 216 49.13 22.61 -28.84
CA GLU A 216 48.86 23.34 -27.60
C GLU A 216 49.83 22.97 -26.46
N GLN A 217 50.55 21.84 -26.58
CA GLN A 217 51.53 21.38 -25.59
C GLN A 217 53.00 21.64 -25.97
N GLY A 218 53.26 22.12 -27.19
CA GLY A 218 54.59 22.49 -27.68
C GLY A 218 54.88 23.97 -27.49
#